data_AF-A0A3D5STP4-F1
#
_entry.id   AF-A0A3D5STP4-F1
#
_cell.length_a   1.000
_cell.length_b   1.000
_cell.length_c   1.000
_cell.angle_alpha   90.00
_cell.angle_beta   90.00
_cell.angle_gamma   90.00
#
_symmetry.space_group_name_H-M   'P 1'
#
loop_
_entity.id
_entity.type
_entity.pdbx_description
1 polymer ?
#
loop_
_entity_poly.entity_id
_entity_poly.type
_entity_poly.pdbx_seq_one_letter_code
_entity_poly.pdbx_strand_id
1 'polypeptide(L)'
;PAAEPAAAEPGAAGPWAEVLAPVANAMAGAIRMSGASWEKYWSLVANPGQAFDYARAAASVGLELAHLATLADDAPTRFKGKPGTVKRVAWSAPMPLAEIKALGRSLGCSVNDLLLSSVAGALRGYLAGKGDATEGVEIRAMVPVNLREAADAGGLGNRFGLVEVVLPVGIENPLERLYEVKRRMGQKKKSLQAPVTFGLLSVLGLMPKVVQEQVLDLLARKATAVMTNVPG
;
A
#
# COMPACT_ATOMS: atom_id res chain seq x y z
N PRO A 1 35.56 -49.47 33.79
CA PRO A 1 36.64 -49.45 32.77
C PRO A 1 36.02 -49.63 31.36
N ALA A 2 35.46 -48.59 30.74
CA ALA A 2 36.10 -47.41 30.14
C ALA A 2 37.03 -47.77 28.96
N ALA A 3 36.55 -47.48 27.75
CA ALA A 3 37.36 -47.10 26.60
C ALA A 3 36.55 -46.09 25.78
N GLU A 4 36.89 -44.82 25.93
CA GLU A 4 36.35 -43.67 25.19
C GLU A 4 36.67 -43.78 23.69
N PRO A 5 35.82 -43.25 22.79
CA PRO A 5 36.26 -42.93 21.45
C PRO A 5 37.24 -41.75 21.49
N ALA A 6 38.43 -41.97 20.93
CA ALA A 6 39.48 -40.97 20.82
C ALA A 6 38.97 -39.71 20.13
N ALA A 7 39.11 -38.57 20.81
CA ALA A 7 38.95 -37.25 20.23
C ALA A 7 39.96 -37.08 19.09
N ALA A 8 39.47 -36.82 17.88
CA ALA A 8 40.32 -36.40 16.77
C ALA A 8 40.90 -35.02 17.10
N GLU A 9 42.23 -34.93 17.20
CA GLU A 9 42.95 -33.68 17.39
C GLU A 9 42.67 -32.69 16.23
N PRO A 10 42.68 -31.37 16.51
CA PRO A 10 42.44 -30.34 15.51
C PRO A 10 43.63 -30.28 14.54
N GLY A 11 43.53 -31.02 13.45
CA GLY A 11 44.49 -30.99 12.35
C GLY A 11 44.62 -29.58 11.79
N ALA A 12 45.85 -29.07 11.84
CA ALA A 12 46.29 -27.75 11.41
C ALA A 12 45.58 -27.25 10.14
N ALA A 13 44.85 -26.14 10.27
CA ALA A 13 44.41 -25.35 9.14
C ALA A 13 45.68 -24.87 8.41
N GLY A 14 45.93 -25.37 7.21
CA GLY A 14 47.08 -24.96 6.41
C GLY A 14 47.09 -23.44 6.18
N PRO A 15 48.25 -22.82 5.88
CA PRO A 15 48.39 -21.36 5.74
C PRO A 15 47.49 -20.73 4.66
N TRP A 16 46.91 -21.55 3.78
CA TRP A 16 45.94 -21.15 2.77
C TRP A 16 44.49 -21.07 3.28
N ALA A 17 44.18 -21.67 4.43
CA ALA A 17 42.84 -21.69 5.01
C ALA A 17 42.41 -20.30 5.50
N GLU A 18 43.30 -19.53 6.12
CA GLU A 18 43.00 -18.16 6.57
C GLU A 18 42.86 -17.19 5.39
N VAL A 19 43.59 -17.41 4.30
CA VAL A 19 43.54 -16.59 3.08
C VAL A 19 42.25 -16.83 2.28
N LEU A 20 41.76 -18.08 2.26
CA LEU A 20 40.57 -18.47 1.52
C LEU A 20 39.28 -18.42 2.35
N ALA A 21 39.37 -18.38 3.68
CA ALA A 21 38.23 -18.28 4.59
C ALA A 21 37.28 -17.10 4.30
N PRO A 22 37.75 -15.89 3.95
CA PRO A 22 36.86 -14.78 3.62
C PRO A 22 36.07 -15.03 2.33
N VAL A 23 36.70 -15.65 1.34
CA VAL A 23 36.08 -15.99 0.04
C VAL A 23 35.08 -17.14 0.21
N ALA A 24 35.44 -18.16 1.00
CA ALA A 24 34.56 -19.28 1.32
C ALA A 24 33.35 -18.83 2.14
N ASN A 25 33.53 -17.94 3.12
CA ASN A 25 32.43 -17.37 3.91
C ASN A 25 31.58 -16.39 3.10
N ALA A 26 32.17 -15.62 2.18
CA ALA A 26 31.43 -14.77 1.25
C ALA A 26 30.61 -15.60 0.25
N MET A 27 31.16 -16.71 -0.27
CA MET A 27 30.42 -17.66 -1.10
C MET A 27 29.33 -18.39 -0.32
N ALA A 28 29.60 -18.87 0.90
CA ALA A 28 28.60 -19.50 1.74
C ALA A 28 27.48 -18.52 2.14
N GLY A 29 27.83 -17.26 2.38
CA GLY A 29 26.89 -16.15 2.60
C GLY A 29 26.05 -15.86 1.36
N ALA A 30 26.67 -15.84 0.18
CA ALA A 30 25.96 -15.67 -1.09
C ALA A 30 25.04 -16.86 -1.41
N ILE A 31 25.43 -18.09 -1.09
CA ILE A 31 24.62 -19.31 -1.27
C ILE A 31 23.46 -19.33 -0.27
N ARG A 32 23.64 -18.89 0.98
CA ARG A 32 22.55 -18.78 1.97
C ARG A 32 21.58 -17.64 1.66
N MET A 33 22.09 -16.50 1.18
CA MET A 33 21.27 -15.35 0.76
C MET A 33 20.57 -15.63 -0.58
N SER A 34 21.14 -16.52 -1.39
CA SER A 34 20.52 -17.11 -2.60
C SER A 34 19.47 -18.15 -2.24
N GLY A 35 19.68 -19.04 -1.26
CA GLY A 35 18.79 -20.19 -0.95
C GLY A 35 17.32 -19.82 -0.70
N ALA A 36 17.05 -18.79 0.11
CA ALA A 36 15.69 -18.32 0.38
C ALA A 36 15.00 -17.65 -0.84
N SER A 37 15.80 -17.21 -1.81
CA SER A 37 15.35 -16.66 -3.09
C SER A 37 15.26 -17.74 -4.18
N TRP A 38 16.11 -18.76 -4.10
CA TRP A 38 16.28 -19.86 -5.06
C TRP A 38 15.23 -20.95 -4.90
N GLU A 39 14.84 -21.31 -3.66
CA GLU A 39 13.72 -22.23 -3.41
C GLU A 39 12.40 -21.66 -3.94
N LYS A 40 12.19 -20.34 -3.77
CA LYS A 40 11.03 -19.64 -4.35
C LYS A 40 11.09 -19.60 -5.87
N TYR A 41 12.26 -19.33 -6.45
CA TYR A 41 12.48 -19.36 -7.91
C TYR A 41 12.20 -20.76 -8.50
N TRP A 42 12.64 -21.83 -7.85
CA TRP A 42 12.39 -23.20 -8.29
C TRP A 42 10.93 -23.62 -8.10
N SER A 43 10.26 -23.19 -7.03
CA SER A 43 8.83 -23.47 -6.83
C SER A 43 7.94 -22.81 -7.90
N LEU A 44 8.38 -21.68 -8.46
CA LEU A 44 7.75 -20.97 -9.58
C LEU A 44 7.93 -21.71 -10.90
N VAL A 45 9.13 -22.21 -11.20
CA VAL A 45 9.42 -22.97 -12.43
C VAL A 45 8.80 -24.37 -12.38
N ALA A 46 8.69 -24.98 -11.20
CA ALA A 46 8.10 -26.30 -11.01
C ALA A 46 6.56 -26.30 -11.02
N ASN A 47 5.90 -25.14 -10.88
CA ASN A 47 4.44 -24.99 -10.93
C ASN A 47 4.03 -24.01 -12.02
N PRO A 48 3.85 -24.47 -13.28
CA PRO A 48 3.47 -23.60 -14.41
C PRO A 48 2.16 -22.83 -14.19
N GLY A 49 1.22 -23.37 -13.40
CA GLY A 49 -0.01 -22.67 -13.01
C GLY A 49 0.26 -21.45 -12.11
N GLN A 50 1.18 -21.58 -11.14
CA GLN A 50 1.55 -20.46 -10.27
C GLN A 50 2.31 -19.39 -11.06
N ALA A 51 3.24 -19.78 -11.94
CA ALA A 51 3.95 -18.84 -12.80
C ALA A 51 3.00 -17.99 -13.68
N PHE A 52 1.94 -18.59 -14.21
CA PHE A 52 0.91 -17.88 -14.97
C PHE A 52 0.12 -16.89 -14.10
N ASP A 53 -0.26 -17.29 -12.88
CA ASP A 53 -0.94 -16.42 -11.92
C ASP A 53 -0.06 -15.22 -11.51
N TYR A 54 1.24 -15.45 -11.29
CA TYR A 54 2.21 -14.39 -11.02
C TYR A 54 2.40 -13.45 -12.21
N ALA A 55 2.48 -13.97 -13.43
CA ALA A 55 2.61 -13.16 -14.64
C ALA A 55 1.37 -12.29 -14.86
N ARG A 56 0.16 -12.85 -14.64
CA ARG A 56 -1.10 -12.10 -14.71
C ARG A 56 -1.17 -11.00 -13.64
N ALA A 57 -0.76 -11.30 -12.41
CA ALA A 57 -0.71 -10.33 -11.33
C ALA A 57 0.34 -9.23 -11.58
N ALA A 58 1.50 -9.57 -12.16
CA ALA A 58 2.51 -8.59 -12.52
C ALA A 58 2.03 -7.67 -13.66
N ALA A 59 1.35 -8.21 -14.67
CA ALA A 59 0.77 -7.42 -15.75
C ALA A 59 -0.35 -6.48 -15.26
N SER A 60 -1.21 -6.96 -14.35
CA SER A 60 -2.27 -6.16 -13.75
C SER A 60 -1.70 -5.00 -12.93
N VAL A 61 -0.62 -5.25 -12.19
CA VAL A 61 0.16 -4.23 -11.47
C VAL A 61 0.81 -3.22 -12.42
N GLY A 62 1.43 -3.69 -13.50
CA GLY A 62 2.07 -2.82 -14.48
C GLY A 62 1.09 -1.86 -15.15
N LEU A 63 -0.10 -2.34 -15.49
CA LEU A 63 -1.17 -1.50 -16.06
C LEU A 63 -1.66 -0.43 -15.09
N GLU A 64 -1.85 -0.76 -13.82
CA GLU A 64 -2.25 0.21 -12.79
C GLU A 64 -1.16 1.25 -12.53
N LEU A 65 0.11 0.83 -12.49
CA LEU A 65 1.23 1.77 -12.37
C LEU A 65 1.34 2.69 -13.58
N ALA A 66 1.10 2.18 -14.79
CA ALA A 66 1.05 2.98 -16.00
C ALA A 66 -0.11 3.99 -15.96
N HIS A 67 -1.30 3.56 -15.54
CA HIS A 67 -2.45 4.46 -15.34
C HIS A 67 -2.14 5.52 -14.29
N LEU A 68 -1.61 5.15 -13.13
CA LEU A 68 -1.19 6.11 -12.10
C LEU A 68 -0.13 7.09 -12.60
N ALA A 69 0.79 6.65 -13.45
CA ALA A 69 1.82 7.50 -14.04
C ALA A 69 1.25 8.54 -15.01
N THR A 70 0.16 8.24 -15.73
CA THR A 70 -0.48 9.18 -16.66
C THR A 70 -1.39 10.20 -15.97
N LEU A 71 -1.78 9.97 -14.71
CA LEU A 71 -2.57 10.93 -13.95
C LEU A 71 -1.77 12.18 -13.64
N ALA A 72 -2.45 13.33 -13.65
CA ALA A 72 -1.88 14.58 -13.16
C ALA A 72 -1.48 14.44 -11.68
N ASP A 73 -0.39 15.11 -11.32
CA ASP A 73 0.03 15.22 -9.92
C ASP A 73 -1.04 15.96 -9.11
N ASP A 74 -1.07 15.66 -7.81
CA ASP A 74 -2.00 16.28 -6.86
C ASP A 74 -1.70 17.78 -6.67
N ALA A 75 -2.67 18.55 -6.17
CA ALA A 75 -2.47 19.99 -6.00
C ALA A 75 -1.23 20.29 -5.13
N PRO A 76 -0.42 21.30 -5.50
CA PRO A 76 0.81 21.66 -4.78
C PRO A 76 0.47 22.37 -3.46
N THR A 77 0.03 21.61 -2.48
CA THR A 77 -0.33 22.07 -1.13
C THR A 77 0.80 21.84 -0.15
N ARG A 78 0.71 22.43 1.05
CA ARG A 78 1.65 22.20 2.15
C ARG A 78 1.69 20.75 2.66
N PHE A 79 0.75 19.92 2.23
CA PHE A 79 0.75 18.49 2.52
C PHE A 79 1.73 17.71 1.63
N LYS A 80 2.21 18.32 0.53
CA LYS A 80 3.26 17.75 -0.32
C LYS A 80 4.64 18.19 0.17
N GLY A 81 5.62 17.30 0.00
CA GLY A 81 7.01 17.56 0.36
C GLY A 81 7.72 16.29 0.80
N LYS A 82 8.94 16.44 1.34
CA LYS A 82 9.68 15.32 1.93
C LYS A 82 9.09 15.00 3.31
N PRO A 83 8.61 13.76 3.55
CA PRO A 83 8.10 13.39 4.87
C PRO A 83 9.17 13.53 5.95
N GLY A 84 8.77 14.09 7.10
CA GLY A 84 9.65 14.18 8.27
C GLY A 84 9.92 12.80 8.92
N THR A 85 10.96 12.76 9.74
CA THR A 85 11.32 11.60 10.57
C THR A 85 10.38 11.43 11.76
N VAL A 86 9.83 12.54 12.29
CA VAL A 86 8.89 12.53 13.40
C VAL A 86 7.49 12.16 12.90
N LYS A 87 6.93 11.08 13.43
CA LYS A 87 5.54 10.68 13.19
C LYS A 87 4.66 11.23 14.31
N ARG A 88 3.48 11.74 13.93
CA ARG A 88 2.48 12.23 14.87
C ARG A 88 1.19 11.46 14.69
N VAL A 89 0.51 11.22 15.80
CA VAL A 89 -0.81 10.61 15.84
C VAL A 89 -1.73 11.59 16.58
N ALA A 90 -2.96 11.72 16.08
CA ALA A 90 -3.99 12.54 16.68
C ALA A 90 -5.31 11.76 16.64
N TRP A 91 -6.17 12.02 17.63
CA TRP A 91 -7.48 11.42 17.75
C TRP A 91 -8.53 12.51 17.95
N SER A 92 -9.71 12.32 17.38
CA SER A 92 -10.88 13.12 17.72
C SER A 92 -11.50 12.63 19.02
N ALA A 93 -12.44 13.41 19.57
CA ALA A 93 -13.39 12.86 20.51
C ALA A 93 -14.19 11.70 19.84
N PRO A 94 -14.60 10.68 20.61
CA PRO A 94 -15.48 9.64 20.10
C PRO A 94 -16.78 10.23 19.55
N MET A 95 -17.19 9.77 18.36
CA MET A 95 -18.46 10.16 17.75
C MET A 95 -19.39 8.94 17.68
N PRO A 96 -20.66 9.05 18.11
CA PRO A 96 -21.60 7.93 18.07
C PRO A 96 -21.84 7.44 16.64
N LEU A 97 -21.45 6.20 16.34
CA LEU A 97 -21.65 5.61 15.00
C LEU A 97 -23.13 5.55 14.59
N ALA A 98 -24.04 5.41 15.56
CA ALA A 98 -25.47 5.40 15.31
C ALA A 98 -25.95 6.73 14.69
N GLU A 99 -25.42 7.86 15.19
CA GLU A 99 -25.71 9.20 14.68
C GLU A 99 -25.14 9.39 13.27
N ILE A 100 -23.88 9.00 13.04
CA ILE A 100 -23.24 9.07 11.72
C ILE A 100 -24.04 8.24 10.70
N LYS A 101 -24.49 7.05 11.08
CA LYS A 101 -25.34 6.19 10.22
C LYS A 101 -26.71 6.83 9.98
N ALA A 102 -27.32 7.47 10.98
CA ALA A 102 -28.59 8.17 10.83
C ALA A 102 -28.48 9.36 9.88
N LEU A 103 -27.42 10.16 10.00
CA LEU A 103 -27.09 11.25 9.10
C LEU A 103 -26.83 10.76 7.67
N GLY A 104 -26.10 9.65 7.54
CA GLY A 104 -25.87 9.02 6.24
C GLY A 104 -27.19 8.64 5.58
N ARG A 105 -28.13 8.03 6.32
CA ARG A 105 -29.46 7.70 5.80
C ARG A 105 -30.26 8.92 5.38
N SER A 106 -30.29 9.98 6.19
CA SER A 106 -31.06 11.19 5.87
C SER A 106 -30.52 11.94 4.65
N LEU A 107 -29.21 11.90 4.43
CA LEU A 107 -28.54 12.53 3.28
C LEU A 107 -28.34 11.57 2.10
N GLY A 108 -28.79 10.32 2.20
CA GLY A 108 -28.58 9.28 1.20
C GLY A 108 -27.10 8.99 0.91
N CYS A 109 -26.21 9.13 1.89
CA CYS A 109 -24.76 8.95 1.79
C CYS A 109 -24.28 7.80 2.68
N SER A 110 -23.15 7.18 2.32
CA SER A 110 -22.52 6.18 3.18
C SER A 110 -21.69 6.83 4.30
N VAL A 111 -21.36 6.05 5.33
CA VAL A 111 -20.43 6.48 6.40
C VAL A 111 -19.09 6.92 5.80
N ASN A 112 -18.60 6.22 4.77
CA ASN A 112 -17.35 6.58 4.10
C ASN A 112 -17.44 7.93 3.38
N ASP A 113 -18.56 8.24 2.72
CA ASP A 113 -18.74 9.54 2.05
C ASP A 113 -18.72 10.69 3.06
N LEU A 114 -19.38 10.50 4.22
CA LEU A 114 -19.35 11.46 5.32
C LEU A 114 -17.93 11.66 5.87
N LEU A 115 -17.22 10.57 6.19
CA LEU A 115 -15.85 10.64 6.71
C LEU A 115 -14.90 11.33 5.73
N LEU A 116 -14.91 10.94 4.45
CA LEU A 116 -14.06 11.56 3.43
C LEU A 116 -14.39 13.05 3.23
N SER A 117 -15.67 13.43 3.25
CA SER A 117 -16.09 14.84 3.17
C SER A 117 -15.66 15.66 4.39
N SER A 118 -15.75 15.07 5.59
CA SER A 118 -15.27 15.69 6.83
C SER A 118 -13.77 15.90 6.80
N VAL A 119 -12.99 14.91 6.35
CA VAL A 119 -11.53 15.04 6.23
C VAL A 119 -11.17 16.09 5.18
N ALA A 120 -11.83 16.11 4.01
CA ALA A 120 -11.62 17.15 3.01
C ALA A 120 -11.88 18.56 3.58
N GLY A 121 -12.93 18.72 4.40
CA GLY A 121 -13.22 19.96 5.12
C GLY A 121 -12.16 20.33 6.14
N ALA A 122 -11.63 19.36 6.89
CA ALA A 122 -10.55 19.58 7.85
C ALA A 122 -9.24 20.01 7.15
N LEU A 123 -8.91 19.39 6.01
CA LEU A 123 -7.76 19.78 5.19
C LEU A 123 -7.93 21.22 4.66
N ARG A 124 -9.12 21.58 4.19
CA ARG A 124 -9.44 22.97 3.79
C ARG A 124 -9.24 23.94 4.95
N GLY A 125 -9.82 23.65 6.10
CA GLY A 125 -9.73 24.49 7.29
C GLY A 125 -8.29 24.67 7.75
N TYR A 126 -7.46 23.63 7.66
CA TYR A 126 -6.04 23.73 7.95
C TYR A 126 -5.30 24.65 6.96
N LEU A 127 -5.50 24.47 5.66
CA LEU A 127 -4.88 25.32 4.62
C LEU A 127 -5.29 26.80 4.80
N ALA A 128 -6.59 27.07 4.92
CA ALA A 128 -7.11 28.41 5.15
C ALA A 128 -6.57 29.03 6.44
N GLY A 129 -6.55 28.27 7.55
CA GLY A 129 -5.98 28.72 8.82
C GLY A 129 -4.46 28.95 8.79
N LYS A 130 -3.77 28.48 7.74
CA LYS A 130 -2.36 28.74 7.47
C LYS A 130 -2.11 29.83 6.42
N GLY A 131 -3.17 30.44 5.89
CA GLY A 131 -3.09 31.51 4.89
C GLY A 131 -2.95 31.00 3.45
N ASP A 132 -3.13 29.71 3.20
CA ASP A 132 -3.06 29.15 1.85
C ASP A 132 -4.37 29.36 1.10
N ALA A 133 -4.28 29.56 -0.22
CA ALA A 133 -5.45 29.54 -1.09
C ALA A 133 -6.06 28.14 -1.13
N THR A 134 -7.40 28.06 -1.02
CA THR A 134 -8.12 26.79 -1.02
C THR A 134 -8.97 26.58 -2.27
N GLU A 135 -9.27 27.63 -3.02
CA GLU A 135 -10.06 27.54 -4.25
C GLU A 135 -9.39 26.63 -5.27
N GLY A 136 -10.17 25.73 -5.88
CA GLY A 136 -9.67 24.75 -6.85
C GLY A 136 -8.74 23.68 -6.28
N VAL A 137 -8.47 23.67 -4.96
CA VAL A 137 -7.60 22.64 -4.37
C VAL A 137 -8.29 21.29 -4.39
N GLU A 138 -7.62 20.33 -5.00
CA GLU A 138 -7.99 18.92 -5.00
C GLU A 138 -6.89 18.11 -4.34
N ILE A 139 -7.26 17.11 -3.54
CA ILE A 139 -6.31 16.24 -2.85
C ILE A 139 -6.61 14.78 -3.14
N ARG A 140 -5.66 14.04 -3.71
CA ARG A 140 -5.81 12.61 -3.98
C ARG A 140 -5.52 11.78 -2.73
N ALA A 141 -6.51 11.01 -2.31
CA ALA A 141 -6.43 10.02 -1.25
C ALA A 141 -6.45 8.59 -1.82
N MET A 142 -5.62 7.69 -1.32
CA MET A 142 -5.69 6.26 -1.59
C MET A 142 -6.62 5.59 -0.57
N VAL A 143 -7.59 4.82 -1.04
CA VAL A 143 -8.58 4.13 -0.21
C VAL A 143 -8.47 2.62 -0.47
N PRO A 144 -8.15 1.80 0.56
CA PRO A 144 -8.18 0.37 0.41
C PRO A 144 -9.63 -0.12 0.29
N VAL A 145 -9.91 -0.95 -0.70
CA VAL A 145 -11.21 -1.58 -0.89
C VAL A 145 -11.09 -3.09 -0.82
N ASN A 146 -12.08 -3.73 -0.21
CA ASN A 146 -12.15 -5.19 -0.18
C ASN A 146 -12.56 -5.70 -1.57
N LEU A 147 -11.77 -6.63 -2.11
CA LEU A 147 -12.02 -7.25 -3.42
C LEU A 147 -12.58 -8.67 -3.30
N ARG A 148 -12.89 -9.14 -2.09
CA ARG A 148 -13.55 -10.44 -1.92
C ARG A 148 -14.96 -10.40 -2.50
N GLU A 149 -15.22 -11.29 -3.44
CA GLU A 149 -16.58 -11.62 -3.83
C GLU A 149 -17.28 -12.35 -2.67
N ALA A 150 -18.60 -12.20 -2.57
CA ALA A 150 -19.38 -12.79 -1.48
C ALA A 150 -19.24 -14.33 -1.40
N ALA A 151 -18.94 -14.99 -2.52
CA ALA A 151 -18.74 -16.44 -2.61
C ALA A 151 -17.42 -16.93 -1.96
N ASP A 152 -16.44 -16.05 -1.76
CA ASP A 152 -15.07 -16.39 -1.32
C ASP A 152 -14.78 -16.02 0.15
N ALA A 153 -15.82 -15.76 0.94
CA ALA A 153 -15.70 -15.24 2.32
C ALA A 153 -14.92 -16.16 3.29
N GLY A 154 -14.71 -17.44 2.94
CA GLY A 154 -14.00 -18.43 3.77
C GLY A 154 -12.51 -18.64 3.46
N GLY A 155 -11.95 -18.00 2.44
CA GLY A 155 -10.54 -18.14 2.07
C GLY A 155 -9.58 -17.37 3.00
N LEU A 156 -8.50 -18.03 3.44
CA LEU A 156 -7.36 -17.34 4.07
C LEU A 156 -6.63 -16.47 3.03
N GLY A 157 -6.26 -15.23 3.41
CA GLY A 157 -5.48 -14.30 2.57
C GLY A 157 -6.05 -12.88 2.50
N ASN A 158 -5.17 -11.87 2.54
CA ASN A 158 -5.57 -10.47 2.40
C ASN A 158 -5.82 -10.13 0.92
N ARG A 159 -7.09 -9.88 0.56
CA ARG A 159 -7.52 -9.52 -0.79
C ARG A 159 -8.12 -8.12 -0.79
N PHE A 160 -7.26 -7.12 -0.91
CA PHE A 160 -7.68 -5.72 -1.02
C PHE A 160 -6.99 -5.04 -2.19
N GLY A 161 -7.67 -4.05 -2.77
CA GLY A 161 -7.14 -3.14 -3.78
C GLY A 161 -7.00 -1.74 -3.22
N LEU A 162 -6.26 -0.89 -3.92
CA LEU A 162 -6.15 0.54 -3.64
C LEU A 162 -6.87 1.33 -4.70
N VAL A 163 -7.84 2.13 -4.29
CA VAL A 163 -8.59 3.01 -5.18
C VAL A 163 -8.25 4.43 -4.81
N GLU A 164 -7.76 5.18 -5.78
CA GLU A 164 -7.56 6.61 -5.59
C GLU A 164 -8.92 7.32 -5.52
N VAL A 165 -9.07 8.38 -4.74
CA VAL A 165 -10.25 9.22 -4.65
C VAL A 165 -9.77 10.66 -4.56
N VAL A 166 -10.22 11.53 -5.47
CA VAL A 166 -9.85 12.94 -5.45
C VAL A 166 -10.82 13.70 -4.55
N LEU A 167 -10.33 14.22 -3.44
CA LEU A 167 -11.08 14.98 -2.45
C LEU A 167 -11.25 16.44 -2.91
N PRO A 168 -12.48 16.96 -2.96
CA PRO A 168 -12.77 18.33 -3.37
C PRO A 168 -12.55 19.31 -2.20
N VAL A 169 -11.28 19.55 -1.85
CA VAL A 169 -10.88 20.38 -0.70
C VAL A 169 -11.27 21.85 -0.89
N GLY A 170 -11.30 22.33 -2.13
CA GLY A 170 -11.69 23.71 -2.42
C GLY A 170 -13.17 24.03 -2.24
N ILE A 171 -14.04 23.03 -2.09
CA ILE A 171 -15.46 23.25 -1.85
C ILE A 171 -15.68 23.63 -0.38
N GLU A 172 -16.14 24.85 -0.14
CA GLU A 172 -16.41 25.38 1.20
C GLU A 172 -17.65 24.73 1.82
N ASN A 173 -18.77 24.73 1.08
CA ASN A 173 -20.05 24.25 1.56
C ASN A 173 -19.96 22.74 1.91
N PRO A 174 -20.27 22.34 3.15
CA PRO A 174 -20.10 20.96 3.59
C PRO A 174 -21.03 19.97 2.89
N LEU A 175 -22.24 20.38 2.52
CA LEU A 175 -23.20 19.54 1.82
C LEU A 175 -22.81 19.38 0.35
N GLU A 176 -22.42 20.47 -0.31
CA GLU A 176 -21.89 20.43 -1.67
C GLU A 176 -20.65 19.52 -1.76
N ARG A 177 -19.72 19.68 -0.81
CA ARG A 177 -18.53 18.84 -0.69
C ARG A 177 -18.88 17.36 -0.51
N LEU A 178 -19.87 17.06 0.33
CA LEU A 178 -20.36 15.70 0.56
C LEU A 178 -20.92 15.08 -0.72
N TYR A 179 -21.78 15.80 -1.44
CA TYR A 179 -22.38 15.28 -2.67
C TYR A 179 -21.35 15.11 -3.79
N GLU A 180 -20.35 15.99 -3.86
CA GLU A 180 -19.24 15.85 -4.80
C GLU A 180 -18.36 14.63 -4.47
N VAL A 181 -18.04 14.40 -3.19
CA VAL A 181 -17.36 13.17 -2.74
C VAL A 181 -18.16 11.93 -3.12
N LYS A 182 -19.46 11.92 -2.83
CA LYS A 182 -20.36 10.81 -3.18
C LYS A 182 -20.38 10.55 -4.69
N ARG A 183 -20.43 11.61 -5.51
CA ARG A 183 -20.38 11.52 -6.98
C ARG A 183 -19.10 10.85 -7.45
N ARG A 184 -17.94 11.29 -6.95
CA ARG A 184 -16.61 10.73 -7.28
C ARG A 184 -16.46 9.28 -6.83
N MET A 185 -16.94 8.96 -5.63
CA MET A 185 -16.99 7.58 -5.12
C MET A 185 -17.89 6.69 -5.97
N GLY A 186 -19.04 7.20 -6.41
CA GLY A 186 -19.98 6.47 -7.28
C GLY A 186 -19.39 6.16 -8.66
N GLN A 187 -18.65 7.11 -9.25
CA GLN A 187 -17.93 6.89 -10.51
C GLN A 187 -16.88 5.80 -10.39
N LYS A 188 -16.18 5.77 -9.24
CA LYS A 188 -15.16 4.76 -8.97
C LYS A 188 -15.76 3.40 -8.69
N LYS A 189 -16.89 3.29 -7.99
CA LYS A 189 -17.62 2.02 -7.82
C LYS A 189 -18.03 1.38 -9.16
N LYS A 190 -18.40 2.19 -10.16
CA LYS A 190 -18.69 1.70 -11.52
C LYS A 190 -17.41 1.25 -12.24
N SER A 191 -16.31 1.97 -12.07
CA SER A 191 -14.99 1.60 -12.60
C SER A 191 -14.36 0.40 -11.87
N LEU A 192 -14.73 0.13 -10.62
CA LEU A 192 -14.25 -0.99 -9.81
C LEU A 192 -14.86 -2.34 -10.23
N GLN A 193 -15.87 -2.31 -11.11
CA GLN A 193 -16.26 -3.48 -11.90
C GLN A 193 -15.26 -3.79 -13.02
N ALA A 194 -14.26 -2.93 -13.28
CA ALA A 194 -13.10 -3.25 -14.11
C ALA A 194 -12.04 -3.93 -13.22
N PRO A 195 -11.78 -5.22 -13.41
CA PRO A 195 -11.01 -6.03 -12.46
C PRO A 195 -9.50 -5.79 -12.65
N VAL A 196 -8.93 -4.73 -12.09
CA VAL A 196 -7.47 -4.56 -12.00
C VAL A 196 -7.10 -3.79 -10.73
N THR A 197 -7.23 -4.38 -9.55
CA THR A 197 -6.56 -3.80 -8.37
C THR A 197 -6.09 -4.89 -7.41
N PHE A 198 -5.83 -6.08 -7.93
CA PHE A 198 -5.30 -7.17 -7.13
C PHE A 198 -3.78 -7.05 -7.02
N GLY A 199 -3.29 -7.13 -5.78
CA GLY A 199 -1.94 -7.63 -5.51
C GLY A 199 -0.78 -6.65 -5.67
N LEU A 200 -1.02 -5.34 -5.90
CA LEU A 200 0.07 -4.36 -6.02
C LEU A 200 1.07 -4.46 -4.87
N LEU A 201 0.59 -4.47 -3.63
CA LEU A 201 1.46 -4.55 -2.46
C LEU A 201 2.11 -5.94 -2.27
N SER A 202 1.39 -7.01 -2.60
CA SER A 202 1.91 -8.38 -2.49
C SER A 202 3.01 -8.67 -3.51
N VAL A 203 2.83 -8.22 -4.76
CA VAL A 203 3.85 -8.34 -5.82
C VAL A 203 4.99 -7.36 -5.54
N LEU A 204 4.70 -6.12 -5.10
CA LEU A 204 5.74 -5.16 -4.70
C LEU A 204 6.69 -5.73 -3.66
N GLY A 205 6.18 -6.41 -2.63
CA GLY A 205 7.02 -7.03 -1.59
C GLY A 205 7.99 -8.10 -2.11
N LEU A 206 7.75 -8.63 -3.32
CA LEU A 206 8.60 -9.61 -4.00
C LEU A 206 9.56 -8.96 -5.01
N MET A 207 9.39 -7.68 -5.32
CA MET A 207 10.24 -6.96 -6.28
C MET A 207 11.59 -6.56 -5.67
N PRO A 208 12.64 -6.34 -6.49
CA PRO A 208 13.89 -5.74 -6.03
C PRO A 208 13.67 -4.37 -5.38
N LYS A 209 14.46 -4.03 -4.34
CA LYS A 209 14.31 -2.78 -3.57
C LYS A 209 14.26 -1.52 -4.44
N VAL A 210 15.08 -1.44 -5.47
CA VAL A 210 15.12 -0.30 -6.40
C VAL A 210 13.77 -0.08 -7.09
N VAL A 211 13.09 -1.16 -7.48
CA VAL A 211 11.77 -1.09 -8.11
C VAL A 211 10.70 -0.73 -7.08
N GLN A 212 10.79 -1.28 -5.87
CA GLN A 212 9.89 -0.91 -4.77
C GLN A 212 9.95 0.59 -4.48
N GLU A 213 11.16 1.14 -4.35
CA GLU A 213 11.38 2.57 -4.10
C GLU A 213 10.78 3.44 -5.20
N GLN A 214 10.98 3.09 -6.48
CA GLN A 214 10.38 3.83 -7.60
C GLN A 214 8.85 3.82 -7.58
N VAL A 215 8.24 2.68 -7.25
CA VAL A 215 6.78 2.57 -7.17
C VAL A 215 6.25 3.34 -5.96
N LEU A 216 6.91 3.27 -4.82
CA LEU A 216 6.56 4.04 -3.64
C LEU A 216 6.69 5.54 -3.89
N ASP A 217 7.74 5.98 -4.58
CA ASP A 217 7.93 7.38 -4.99
C ASP A 217 6.84 7.85 -5.95
N LEU A 218 6.45 7.01 -6.91
CA LEU A 218 5.33 7.30 -7.81
C LEU A 218 4.03 7.46 -7.01
N LEU A 219 3.70 6.52 -6.13
CA LEU A 219 2.51 6.59 -5.28
C LEU A 219 2.53 7.84 -4.38
N ALA A 220 3.67 8.15 -3.78
CA ALA A 220 3.85 9.34 -2.93
C ALA A 220 3.75 10.66 -3.70
N ARG A 221 4.11 10.67 -5.00
CA ARG A 221 3.89 11.84 -5.87
C ARG A 221 2.42 12.01 -6.22
N LYS A 222 1.73 10.93 -6.56
CA LYS A 222 0.34 10.96 -7.03
C LYS A 222 -0.68 11.15 -5.90
N ALA A 223 -0.41 10.66 -4.69
CA ALA A 223 -1.31 10.78 -3.55
C ALA A 223 -0.71 11.58 -2.40
N THR A 224 -1.58 12.21 -1.62
CA THR A 224 -1.22 12.98 -0.42
C THR A 224 -1.62 12.24 0.85
N ALA A 225 -2.66 11.41 0.79
CA ALA A 225 -3.18 10.72 1.97
C ALA A 225 -3.59 9.28 1.67
N VAL A 226 -3.65 8.48 2.73
CA VAL A 226 -4.26 7.14 2.73
C VAL A 226 -5.40 7.17 3.73
N MET A 227 -6.61 6.81 3.30
CA MET A 227 -7.82 6.85 4.12
C MET A 227 -8.39 5.44 4.22
N THR A 228 -8.66 4.97 5.44
CA THR A 228 -9.27 3.66 5.67
C THR A 228 -10.33 3.76 6.74
N ASN A 229 -11.35 2.91 6.61
CA ASN A 229 -12.38 2.71 7.61
C ASN A 229 -12.44 1.21 7.93
N VAL A 230 -12.05 0.84 9.14
CA VAL A 230 -12.03 -0.55 9.60
C VAL A 230 -13.22 -0.77 10.53
N PRO A 231 -14.13 -1.71 10.23
CA PRO A 231 -15.17 -2.11 11.17
C PRO A 231 -14.51 -2.64 12.45
N GLY A 232 -14.87 -2.05 13.59
CA GLY A 232 -14.51 -2.53 14.92
C GLY A 232 -15.64 -3.33 15.56
#